data_AF-A0A957IUB6-F1
#
_entry.id   AF-A0A957IUB6-F1
#
_cell.length_a   1.000
_cell.length_b   1.000
_cell.length_c   1.000
_cell.angle_alpha   90.00
_cell.angle_beta   90.00
_cell.angle_gamma   90.00
#
_symmetry.space_group_name_H-M   'P 1'
#
loop_
_entity.id
_entity.type
_entity.pdbx_description
1 polymer ?
#
loop_
_entity_poly.entity_id
_entity_poly.type
_entity_poly.pdbx_seq_one_letter_code
_entity_poly.pdbx_strand_id
1 'polypeptide(L)' 'SPTDPFEQAIADAERAIAQIGTGIPSVDLNPAGAAIRRYQHQMARQANLVSHSYGNEPNRRVRIFSTRRYQ' A
#
# COMPACT_ATOMS: atom_id res chain seq x y z
N SER A 1 -15.69 -17.96 -4.51
CA SER A 1 -14.90 -18.08 -3.28
C SER A 1 -14.61 -16.69 -2.76
N PRO A 2 -14.55 -16.44 -1.44
CA PRO A 2 -13.99 -15.18 -0.97
C PRO A 2 -12.56 -15.09 -1.54
N THR A 3 -12.26 -13.99 -2.23
CA THR A 3 -10.93 -13.70 -2.76
C THR A 3 -9.89 -13.90 -1.66
N ASP A 4 -8.77 -14.55 -1.95
CA ASP A 4 -7.69 -14.76 -0.98
C ASP A 4 -7.33 -13.40 -0.35
N PRO A 5 -7.31 -13.24 0.99
CA PRO A 5 -6.92 -12.00 1.64
C PRO A 5 -5.58 -11.44 1.14
N PHE A 6 -4.68 -12.31 0.70
CA PHE A 6 -3.43 -11.93 0.04
C PHE A 6 -3.67 -11.27 -1.33
N GLU A 7 -4.44 -11.92 -2.21
CA GLU A 7 -4.79 -11.38 -3.54
C GLU A 7 -5.51 -10.04 -3.43
N GLN A 8 -6.45 -9.92 -2.50
CA GLN A 8 -7.16 -8.66 -2.26
C GLN A 8 -6.19 -7.54 -1.85
N ALA A 9 -5.24 -7.84 -0.96
CA ALA A 9 -4.29 -6.85 -0.49
C ALA A 9 -3.27 -6.42 -1.55
N ILE A 10 -2.98 -7.28 -2.52
CA ILE A 10 -2.20 -6.93 -3.73
C ILE A 10 -3.01 -5.97 -4.60
N ALA A 11 -4.25 -6.35 -4.93
CA ALA A 11 -5.13 -5.51 -5.74
C ALA A 11 -5.36 -4.12 -5.11
N ASP A 12 -5.44 -4.05 -3.77
CA ASP A 12 -5.53 -2.78 -3.05
C ASP A 12 -4.30 -1.89 -3.27
N ALA A 13 -3.10 -2.46 -3.23
CA ALA A 13 -1.87 -1.71 -3.44
C ALA A 13 -1.71 -1.25 -4.90
N GLU A 14 -2.08 -2.08 -5.87
CA GLU A 14 -2.08 -1.71 -7.30
C GLU A 14 -3.03 -0.54 -7.57
N ARG A 15 -4.25 -0.60 -7.04
CA ARG A 15 -5.23 0.49 -7.16
C ARG A 15 -4.74 1.77 -6.50
N ALA A 16 -4.13 1.67 -5.33
CA ALA A 16 -3.55 2.83 -4.65
C ALA A 16 -2.43 3.48 -5.47
N ILE A 17 -1.52 2.69 -6.06
CA ILE A 17 -0.45 3.21 -6.93
C ILE A 17 -1.05 3.91 -8.16
N ALA A 18 -2.06 3.33 -8.81
CA ALA A 18 -2.75 3.94 -9.94
C ALA A 18 -3.40 5.29 -9.55
N GLN A 19 -4.07 5.34 -8.40
CA GLN A 19 -4.68 6.54 -7.83
C GLN A 19 -3.66 7.65 -7.52
N ILE A 20 -2.50 7.30 -6.97
CA ILE A 20 -1.40 8.27 -6.80
C ILE A 20 -0.98 8.86 -8.15
N GLY A 21 -0.91 8.02 -9.20
CA GLY A 21 -0.60 8.44 -10.57
C GLY A 21 -1.59 9.45 -11.15
N THR A 22 -2.84 9.48 -10.67
CA THR A 22 -3.85 10.47 -11.09
C THR A 22 -3.80 11.77 -10.28
N GLY A 23 -2.85 11.93 -9.37
CA GLY A 23 -2.69 13.13 -8.54
C GLY A 23 -3.27 13.04 -7.13
N ILE A 24 -3.71 11.87 -6.67
CA ILE A 24 -4.11 11.69 -5.27
C ILE A 24 -2.85 11.81 -4.38
N PRO A 25 -2.86 12.62 -3.31
CA PRO A 25 -1.65 12.87 -2.53
C PRO A 25 -1.20 11.66 -1.71
N SER A 26 -2.14 10.87 -1.19
CA SER A 26 -1.87 9.63 -0.45
C SER A 26 -3.10 8.71 -0.40
N VAL A 27 -2.88 7.41 -0.28
CA VAL A 27 -3.96 6.40 -0.14
C VAL A 27 -3.64 5.47 1.03
N ASP A 28 -4.63 5.24 1.89
CA ASP A 28 -4.60 4.21 2.94
C ASP A 28 -5.05 2.87 2.38
N LEU A 29 -4.26 1.82 2.60
CA LEU A 29 -4.67 0.44 2.32
C LEU A 29 -5.48 -0.13 3.48
N ASN A 30 -6.16 -1.25 3.23
CA ASN A 30 -6.81 -2.00 4.29
C ASN A 30 -5.78 -2.54 5.31
N PRO A 31 -6.17 -2.69 6.60
CA PRO A 31 -5.32 -3.35 7.58
C PRO A 31 -4.89 -4.73 7.11
N ALA A 32 -3.61 -5.05 7.30
CA ALA A 32 -3.04 -6.30 6.82
C ALA A 32 -1.94 -6.78 7.75
N GLY A 33 -1.68 -8.10 7.76
CA GLY A 33 -0.59 -8.70 8.53
C GLY A 33 0.80 -8.26 8.05
N ALA A 34 1.81 -8.49 8.88
CA ALA A 34 3.18 -8.02 8.63
C ALA A 34 3.76 -8.47 7.28
N ALA A 35 3.53 -9.73 6.87
CA ALA A 35 4.02 -10.27 5.60
C ALA A 35 3.41 -9.55 4.39
N ILE A 36 2.09 -9.28 4.42
CA ILE A 36 1.38 -8.54 3.38
C ILE A 36 1.88 -7.09 3.32
N ARG A 37 1.99 -6.40 4.47
CA ARG A 37 2.48 -5.02 4.48
C ARG A 37 3.91 -4.89 3.94
N ARG A 38 4.78 -5.87 4.22
CA ARG A 38 6.12 -5.95 3.60
C ARG A 38 6.03 -6.00 2.08
N TYR A 39 5.12 -6.81 1.53
CA TYR A 39 4.89 -6.87 0.08
C TYR A 39 4.35 -5.55 -0.48
N GLN A 40 3.37 -4.93 0.18
CA GLN A 40 2.82 -3.63 -0.21
C GLN A 40 3.90 -2.52 -0.21
N HIS A 41 4.80 -2.51 0.79
CA HIS A 41 5.95 -1.61 0.81
C HIS A 41 6.92 -1.88 -0.35
N GLN A 42 7.13 -3.13 -0.74
CA GLN A 42 7.94 -3.48 -1.91
C GLN A 42 7.31 -2.95 -3.21
N MET A 43 6.00 -3.08 -3.39
CA MET A 43 5.27 -2.54 -4.54
C MET A 43 5.38 -1.02 -4.61
N ALA A 44 5.14 -0.31 -3.51
CA ALA A 44 5.30 1.15 -3.45
C ALA A 44 6.74 1.58 -3.79
N ARG A 45 7.75 0.83 -3.29
CA ARG A 45 9.15 1.08 -3.62
C ARG A 45 9.44 0.86 -5.11
N GLN A 46 8.92 -0.20 -5.72
CA GLN A 46 9.07 -0.47 -7.15
C GLN A 46 8.45 0.66 -8.00
N ALA A 47 7.36 1.27 -7.53
CA ALA A 47 6.74 2.45 -8.15
C ALA A 47 7.47 3.78 -7.85
N ASN A 48 8.62 3.76 -7.16
CA ASN A 48 9.36 4.95 -6.72
C ASN A 48 8.55 5.89 -5.79
N LEU A 49 7.65 5.31 -4.99
CA LEU A 49 6.79 6.02 -4.04
C LEU A 49 7.24 5.80 -2.59
N VAL A 50 6.99 6.81 -1.75
CA VAL A 50 7.14 6.71 -0.30
C VAL A 50 5.94 5.96 0.30
N SER A 51 6.18 5.13 1.32
CA SER A 51 5.11 4.45 2.06
C SER A 51 5.49 4.25 3.53
N HIS A 52 4.50 4.36 4.43
CA HIS A 52 4.67 4.15 5.88
C HIS A 52 3.55 3.29 6.45
N SER A 53 3.84 2.55 7.51
CA SER A 53 2.82 1.79 8.26
C SER A 53 2.26 2.64 9.41
N TYR A 54 0.94 2.62 9.61
CA TYR A 54 0.23 3.35 10.66
C TYR A 54 -0.68 2.42 11.47
N GLY A 55 -0.91 2.77 12.74
CA GLY A 55 -1.74 2.00 13.67
C GLY A 55 -1.01 0.81 14.30
N ASN A 56 -1.72 0.12 15.20
CA ASN A 56 -1.28 -1.10 15.87
C ASN A 56 -2.04 -2.31 15.34
N GLU A 57 -1.44 -3.49 15.40
CA GLU A 57 -2.12 -4.75 15.11
C GLU A 57 -3.45 -4.88 15.91
N PRO A 58 -4.53 -5.41 15.29
CA PRO A 58 -4.65 -5.90 13.92
C PRO A 58 -4.96 -4.79 12.88
N ASN A 59 -5.17 -3.54 13.33
CA ASN A 59 -5.60 -2.41 12.49
C ASN A 59 -4.45 -1.72 11.75
N ARG A 60 -3.24 -2.28 11.82
CA ARG A 60 -2.04 -1.70 11.23
C ARG A 60 -2.10 -1.82 9.70
N ARG A 61 -1.90 -0.70 9.02
CA ARG A 61 -2.04 -0.56 7.56
C ARG A 61 -0.90 0.22 6.95
N VAL A 62 -0.70 0.06 5.64
CA VAL A 62 0.23 0.87 4.85
C VAL A 62 -0.50 2.07 4.26
N ARG A 63 0.13 3.25 4.31
CA ARG A 63 -0.22 4.43 3.50
C ARG A 63 0.84 4.63 2.43
N ILE A 64 0.41 4.84 1.20
CA ILE A 64 1.27 5.17 0.06
C ILE A 64 1.12 6.67 -0.23
N PHE A 65 2.23 7.35 -0.50
CA PHE A 65 2.27 8.80 -0.76
C PHE A 65 2.74 9.08 -2.20
N SER A 66 2.28 10.18 -2.77
CA SER A 66 2.72 10.71 -4.07
C SER A 66 4.17 11.19 -4.10
N THR A 67 4.78 11.39 -2.92
CA THR A 67 6.19 11.75 -2.78
C THR A 67 7.10 10.72 -3.43
N ARG A 68 8.03 11.20 -4.26
CA ARG A 68 9.05 10.36 -4.90
C ARG A 68 10.18 10.05 -3.91
N ARG A 69 10.71 8.83 -3.98
CA ARG A 69 11.73 8.36 -3.04
C ARG A 69 13.14 8.92 -3.31
N TYR A 70 13.40 9.38 -4.53
CA TYR A 70 14.74 9.82 -4.99
C TYR A 70 14.72 11.17 -5.71
N GLN A 71 13.79 12.06 -5.33
CA GLN A 71 13.77 13.44 -5.79
C GLN A 71 14.01 14.38 -4.62
#